data_AF-A0A538QUR2-F1
#
_entry.id   AF-A0A538QUR2-F1
#
_cell.length_a   1.000
_cell.length_b   1.000
_cell.length_c   1.000
_cell.angle_alpha   90.00
_cell.angle_beta   90.00
_cell.angle_gamma   90.00
#
_symmetry.space_group_name_H-M   'P 1'
#
loop_
_entity.id
_entity.type
_entity.pdbx_description
1 polymer ?
#
loop_
_entity_poly.entity_id
_entity_poly.type
_entity_poly.pdbx_seq_one_letter_code
_entity_poly.pdbx_strand_id
1 'polypeptide(L)'
;MVAEKLLEADLRFLDAHAYLADRLLGMSPQWALQQYEVGVGIGQLSVEDNFDGVLRGELAGNRGLLRCLSGYGSCLWRLERRDEAARVLERVLRLDPTDRQGVRPLLSAMRAGAPWSDAERS
;
A
#
# COMPACT_ATOMS: atom_id res chain seq x y z
N MET A 1 10.44 -3.38 -17.27
CA MET A 1 9.97 -3.33 -18.67
C MET A 1 8.53 -3.79 -18.86
N VAL A 2 7.99 -4.75 -18.09
CA VAL A 2 6.58 -5.17 -18.25
C VAL A 2 5.61 -4.18 -17.59
N ALA A 3 5.90 -3.70 -16.38
CA ALA A 3 5.01 -2.80 -15.65
C ALA A 3 4.89 -1.41 -16.31
N GLU A 4 5.99 -0.86 -16.82
CA GLU A 4 5.99 0.42 -17.53
C GLU A 4 5.12 0.36 -18.80
N LYS A 5 5.24 -0.72 -19.58
CA LYS A 5 4.39 -0.94 -20.77
C LYS A 5 2.91 -1.12 -20.43
N LEU A 6 2.60 -1.73 -19.29
CA LEU A 6 1.22 -1.85 -18.81
C LEU A 6 0.65 -0.48 -18.43
N LEU A 7 1.45 0.38 -17.81
CA LEU A 7 1.04 1.75 -17.47
C LEU A 7 0.92 2.65 -18.70
N GLU A 8 1.78 2.48 -19.70
CA GLU A 8 1.64 3.16 -21.00
C GLU A 8 0.31 2.80 -21.69
N ALA A 9 -0.16 1.56 -21.54
CA ALA A 9 -1.43 1.12 -22.10
C ALA A 9 -2.64 1.54 -21.25
N ASP A 10 -2.56 1.40 -19.93
CA ASP A 10 -3.62 1.80 -19.00
C ASP A 10 -3.05 2.15 -17.61
N LEU A 11 -3.09 3.44 -17.26
CA LEU A 11 -2.62 3.95 -15.97
C LEU A 11 -3.40 3.40 -14.77
N ARG A 12 -4.60 2.84 -14.98
CA ARG A 12 -5.44 2.29 -13.91
C ARG A 12 -5.01 0.90 -13.46
N PHE A 13 -3.96 0.34 -14.07
CA PHE A 13 -3.44 -0.97 -13.67
C PHE A 13 -2.65 -0.88 -12.36
N LEU A 14 -3.37 -0.86 -11.24
CA LEU A 14 -2.83 -0.62 -9.89
C LEU A 14 -1.73 -1.60 -9.48
N ASP A 15 -1.82 -2.86 -9.93
CA ASP A 15 -0.78 -3.87 -9.66
C ASP A 15 0.57 -3.48 -10.30
N ALA A 16 0.59 -2.75 -11.42
CA ALA A 16 1.84 -2.25 -12.00
C ALA A 16 2.45 -1.11 -11.17
N HIS A 17 1.63 -0.20 -10.62
CA HIS A 17 2.11 0.84 -9.71
C HIS A 17 2.75 0.23 -8.46
N ALA A 18 2.06 -0.73 -7.83
CA ALA A 18 2.61 -1.45 -6.68
C ALA A 18 3.93 -2.15 -6.99
N TYR A 19 4.00 -2.84 -8.14
CA TYR A 19 5.22 -3.52 -8.58
C TYR A 19 6.39 -2.55 -8.80
N LEU A 20 6.15 -1.39 -9.43
CA LEU A 20 7.19 -0.37 -9.63
C LEU A 20 7.65 0.21 -8.29
N ALA A 21 6.73 0.50 -7.39
CA ALA A 21 7.05 1.02 -6.07
C ALA A 21 7.87 0.03 -5.22
N ASP A 22 7.55 -1.27 -5.27
CA ASP A 22 8.36 -2.32 -4.62
C ASP A 22 9.80 -2.37 -5.14
N ARG A 23 10.01 -2.12 -6.44
CA ARG A 23 11.37 -2.02 -7.01
C ARG A 23 12.13 -0.79 -6.53
N LEU A 24 11.43 0.33 -6.35
CA LEU A 24 12.03 1.58 -5.85
C LEU A 24 12.36 1.50 -4.36
N LEU A 25 11.67 0.64 -3.61
CA LEU A 25 11.79 0.54 -2.15
C LEU A 25 13.21 0.21 -1.69
N GLY A 26 13.92 -0.66 -2.41
CA GLY A 26 15.32 -1.00 -2.11
C GLY A 26 16.31 0.14 -2.39
N MET A 27 15.89 1.17 -3.12
CA MET A 27 16.71 2.35 -3.43
C MET A 27 16.39 3.53 -2.51
N SER A 28 15.10 3.82 -2.32
CA SER A 28 14.63 4.93 -1.51
C SER A 28 13.17 4.70 -1.09
N PRO A 29 12.88 4.66 0.22
CA PRO A 29 11.50 4.65 0.71
C PRO A 29 10.71 5.88 0.27
N GLN A 30 11.36 7.03 0.07
CA GLN A 30 10.71 8.25 -0.43
C GLN A 30 10.24 8.08 -1.88
N TRP A 31 11.07 7.51 -2.76
CA TRP A 31 10.65 7.26 -4.15
C TRP A 31 9.57 6.20 -4.24
N ALA A 32 9.67 5.14 -3.43
CA ALA A 32 8.62 4.14 -3.33
C ALA A 32 7.31 4.75 -2.83
N LEU A 33 7.36 5.61 -1.81
CA LEU A 33 6.19 6.32 -1.28
C LEU A 33 5.48 7.13 -2.38
N GLN A 34 6.23 7.93 -3.14
CA GLN A 34 5.69 8.72 -4.25
C GLN A 34 5.02 7.84 -5.29
N GLN A 35 5.61 6.70 -5.62
CA GLN A 35 5.03 5.83 -6.63
C GLN A 35 3.81 5.04 -6.10
N TYR A 36 3.81 4.68 -4.82
CA TYR A 36 2.62 4.14 -4.16
C TYR A 36 1.48 5.16 -4.12
N GLU A 37 1.78 6.44 -3.88
CA GLU A 37 0.81 7.53 -3.82
C GLU A 37 0.06 7.69 -5.15
N VAL A 38 0.74 7.55 -6.29
CA VAL A 38 0.10 7.56 -7.62
C VAL A 38 -0.94 6.44 -7.73
N GLY A 39 -0.55 5.21 -7.39
CA GLY A 39 -1.46 4.05 -7.42
C GLY A 39 -2.64 4.21 -6.46
N VAL A 40 -2.39 4.71 -5.25
CA VAL A 40 -3.45 5.00 -4.27
C VAL A 40 -4.41 6.06 -4.81
N GLY A 41 -3.91 7.17 -5.37
CA GLY A 41 -4.72 8.24 -5.92
C GLY A 41 -5.64 7.76 -7.05
N ILE A 42 -5.10 6.98 -7.99
CA ILE A 42 -5.90 6.41 -9.09
C ILE A 42 -6.95 5.44 -8.57
N GLY A 43 -6.58 4.55 -7.64
CA GLY A 43 -7.54 3.60 -7.07
C GLY A 43 -8.64 4.27 -6.26
N GLN A 44 -8.34 5.37 -5.57
CA GLN A 44 -9.32 6.15 -4.82
C GLN A 44 -10.36 6.81 -5.74
N LEU A 45 -10.04 7.16 -6.98
CA LEU A 45 -11.05 7.65 -7.94
C LEU A 45 -12.14 6.62 -8.27
N SER A 46 -11.90 5.35 -7.97
CA SER A 46 -12.85 4.25 -8.21
C SER A 46 -13.62 3.82 -6.96
N VAL A 47 -13.38 4.48 -5.83
CA VAL A 47 -14.02 4.19 -4.54
C VAL A 47 -14.72 5.47 -4.08
N GLU A 48 -15.94 5.36 -3.58
CA GLU A 48 -16.65 6.52 -3.04
C GLU A 48 -15.83 7.19 -1.92
N ASP A 49 -15.87 8.51 -1.88
CA ASP A 49 -15.27 9.28 -0.79
C ASP A 49 -15.82 8.76 0.54
N ASN A 50 -14.93 8.44 1.47
CA ASN A 50 -15.24 7.87 2.78
C ASN A 50 -15.87 6.47 2.78
N PHE A 51 -15.71 5.68 1.71
CA PHE A 51 -16.09 4.26 1.74
C PHE A 51 -15.49 3.55 2.97
N ASP A 52 -16.38 3.02 3.81
CA ASP A 52 -16.08 2.35 5.07
C ASP A 52 -16.43 0.85 5.04
N GLY A 53 -16.81 0.35 3.87
CA GLY A 53 -17.12 -1.06 3.62
C GLY A 53 -15.88 -1.94 3.37
N VAL A 54 -16.16 -3.21 3.06
CA VAL A 54 -15.14 -4.21 2.74
C VAL A 54 -14.96 -4.32 1.23
N LEU A 55 -13.72 -4.22 0.77
CA LEU A 55 -13.35 -4.55 -0.61
C LEU A 55 -13.13 -6.06 -0.71
N ARG A 56 -13.82 -6.70 -1.66
CA ARG A 56 -13.54 -8.11 -1.99
C ARG A 56 -12.17 -8.22 -2.65
N GLY A 57 -11.15 -8.63 -1.88
CA GLY A 57 -9.76 -8.74 -2.33
C GLY A 57 -9.52 -9.75 -3.46
N GLU A 58 -10.49 -10.63 -3.73
CA GLU A 58 -10.50 -11.54 -4.89
C GLU A 58 -10.59 -10.79 -6.23
N LEU A 59 -11.11 -9.56 -6.23
CA LEU A 59 -11.23 -8.73 -7.42
C LEU A 59 -9.89 -8.03 -7.70
N ALA A 60 -9.35 -8.21 -8.90
CA ALA A 60 -8.01 -7.74 -9.27
C ALA A 60 -7.77 -6.24 -8.98
N GLY A 61 -8.75 -5.36 -9.26
CA GLY A 61 -8.65 -3.94 -8.96
C GLY A 61 -8.56 -3.62 -7.46
N ASN A 62 -9.35 -4.33 -6.64
CA ASN A 62 -9.33 -4.18 -5.18
C ASN A 62 -7.98 -4.64 -4.60
N ARG A 63 -7.44 -5.76 -5.11
CA ARG A 63 -6.12 -6.25 -4.71
C ARG A 63 -5.03 -5.23 -5.00
N GLY A 64 -5.05 -4.61 -6.18
CA GLY A 64 -4.08 -3.59 -6.55
C GLY A 64 -4.12 -2.38 -5.60
N LEU A 65 -5.32 -1.86 -5.30
CA LEU A 65 -5.48 -0.77 -4.33
C LEU A 65 -4.98 -1.15 -2.93
N LEU A 66 -5.37 -2.33 -2.43
CA LEU A 66 -4.93 -2.83 -1.12
C LEU A 66 -3.41 -2.95 -1.04
N ARG A 67 -2.76 -3.41 -2.12
CA ARG A 67 -1.30 -3.50 -2.22
C ARG A 67 -0.63 -2.13 -2.25
N CYS A 68 -1.19 -1.18 -3.01
CA CYS A 68 -0.70 0.20 -3.01
C CYS A 68 -0.80 0.83 -1.61
N LEU A 69 -1.94 0.67 -0.92
CA LEU A 69 -2.15 1.18 0.44
C LEU A 69 -1.20 0.54 1.47
N SER A 70 -1.04 -0.78 1.45
CA SER A 70 -0.12 -1.47 2.37
C SER A 70 1.33 -1.05 2.15
N GLY A 71 1.73 -0.90 0.88
CA GLY A 71 3.06 -0.42 0.51
C GLY A 71 3.30 1.03 0.92
N TYR A 72 2.33 1.91 0.68
CA TYR A 72 2.36 3.30 1.12
C TYR A 72 2.52 3.42 2.64
N GLY A 73 1.69 2.70 3.41
CA GLY A 73 1.78 2.68 4.88
C GLY A 73 3.13 2.16 5.38
N SER A 74 3.69 1.14 4.73
CA SER A 74 5.03 0.63 5.08
C SER A 74 6.13 1.66 4.80
N CYS A 75 6.04 2.40 3.70
CA CYS A 75 7.00 3.46 3.38
C CYS A 75 6.91 4.62 4.38
N LEU A 76 5.69 5.01 4.79
CA LEU A 76 5.51 6.02 5.84
C LEU A 76 6.20 5.61 7.14
N TRP A 77 6.08 4.35 7.55
CA TRP A 77 6.73 3.90 8.79
C TRP A 77 8.26 3.87 8.67
N ARG A 78 8.80 3.41 7.53
CA ARG A 78 10.25 3.52 7.23
C ARG A 78 10.78 4.96 7.28
N LEU A 79 9.93 5.93 6.99
CA LEU A 79 10.22 7.36 7.03
C LEU A 79 9.88 8.00 8.38
N GLU A 80 9.65 7.18 9.41
CA GLU A 80 9.30 7.58 10.78
C GLU A 80 7.97 8.38 10.90
N ARG A 81 7.16 8.42 9.84
CA ARG A 81 5.83 9.03 9.80
C ARG A 81 4.78 8.09 10.40
N ARG A 82 5.00 7.69 11.66
CA ARG A 82 4.24 6.62 12.34
C ARG A 82 2.73 6.85 12.40
N ASP A 83 2.29 8.05 12.77
CA ASP A 83 0.86 8.34 12.90
C ASP A 83 0.12 8.22 11.56
N GLU A 84 0.78 8.59 10.46
CA GLU A 84 0.23 8.47 9.12
C GLU A 84 0.24 7.02 8.65
N ALA A 85 1.33 6.29 8.92
CA ALA A 85 1.43 4.87 8.64
C ALA A 85 0.31 4.08 9.32
N ALA A 86 0.08 4.33 10.62
CA ALA A 86 -0.96 3.67 11.39
C ALA A 86 -2.35 3.91 10.79
N ARG A 87 -2.70 5.17 10.46
CA ARG A 87 -3.99 5.50 9.84
C ARG A 87 -4.21 4.76 8.52
N VAL A 88 -3.18 4.66 7.69
CA VAL A 88 -3.25 3.97 6.39
C VAL A 88 -3.38 2.46 6.58
N LEU A 89 -2.57 1.84 7.43
CA LEU A 89 -2.60 0.39 7.64
C LEU A 89 -3.90 -0.05 8.35
N GLU A 90 -4.43 0.78 9.25
CA GLU A 90 -5.76 0.56 9.82
C GLU A 90 -6.86 0.64 8.75
N ARG A 91 -6.73 1.55 7.79
CA ARG A 91 -7.65 1.60 6.64
C ARG A 91 -7.56 0.32 5.81
N VAL A 92 -6.36 -0.22 5.57
CA VAL A 92 -6.19 -1.52 4.89
C VAL A 92 -6.99 -2.62 5.60
N LEU A 93 -6.92 -2.70 6.94
CA LEU A 93 -7.68 -3.70 7.70
C LEU A 93 -9.20 -3.47 7.71
N ARG A 94 -9.65 -2.23 7.60
CA ARG A 94 -11.09 -1.96 7.40
C ARG A 94 -11.56 -2.45 6.04
N LEU A 95 -10.78 -2.17 4.99
CA LEU A 95 -11.10 -2.56 3.62
C LEU A 95 -10.95 -4.08 3.40
N ASP A 96 -9.98 -4.73 4.05
CA ASP A 96 -9.79 -6.17 4.03
C ASP A 96 -9.53 -6.72 5.45
N PRO A 97 -10.59 -7.08 6.19
CA PRO A 97 -10.46 -7.63 7.53
C PRO A 97 -9.69 -8.95 7.61
N THR A 98 -9.59 -9.68 6.49
CA THR A 98 -8.86 -10.96 6.43
C THR A 98 -7.35 -10.78 6.38
N ASP A 99 -6.88 -9.52 6.25
CA ASP A 99 -5.47 -9.15 6.28
C ASP A 99 -4.60 -9.90 5.26
N ARG A 100 -5.06 -9.99 4.00
CA ARG A 100 -4.27 -10.63 2.93
C ARG A 100 -2.91 -9.96 2.69
N GLN A 101 -2.79 -8.70 3.09
CA GLN A 101 -1.56 -7.91 2.97
C GLN A 101 -0.62 -8.05 4.17
N GLY A 102 -1.04 -8.74 5.24
CA GLY A 102 -0.21 -8.98 6.42
C GLY A 102 0.19 -7.72 7.19
N VAL A 103 -0.72 -6.73 7.33
CA VAL A 103 -0.43 -5.47 8.01
C VAL A 103 -0.68 -5.49 9.52
N ARG A 104 -1.35 -6.53 10.06
CA ARG A 104 -1.57 -6.65 11.52
C ARG A 104 -0.27 -6.73 12.33
N PRO A 105 0.76 -7.50 11.94
CA PRO A 105 2.04 -7.52 12.64
C PRO A 105 2.71 -6.14 12.62
N LEU A 106 2.67 -5.44 11.49
CA LEU A 106 3.22 -4.09 11.34
C LEU A 106 2.59 -3.10 12.31
N LEU A 107 1.25 -3.07 12.37
CA LEU A 107 0.52 -2.20 13.30
C LEU A 107 0.85 -2.53 14.76
N SER A 108 0.96 -3.81 15.09
CA SER A 108 1.24 -4.26 16.45
C SER A 108 2.64 -3.84 16.90
N ALA A 109 3.66 -4.07 16.07
CA ALA A 109 5.03 -3.65 16.34
C ALA A 109 5.17 -2.13 16.42
N MET A 110 4.56 -1.40 15.49
CA MET A 110 4.55 0.08 15.50
C MET A 110 3.90 0.64 16.77
N ARG A 111 2.77 0.08 17.21
CA ARG A 111 2.09 0.47 18.46
C ARG A 111 2.90 0.15 19.72
N ALA A 112 3.72 -0.90 19.66
CA ALA A 112 4.69 -1.23 20.70
C ALA A 112 5.93 -0.29 20.70
N GLY A 113 5.98 0.67 19.78
CA GLY A 113 7.09 1.62 19.66
C GLY A 113 8.31 1.07 18.93
N ALA A 114 8.22 -0.12 18.32
CA ALA A 114 9.33 -0.71 17.58
C ALA A 114 9.67 0.17 16.36
N PRO A 115 10.97 0.44 16.10
CA PRO A 115 11.40 1.01 14.81
C PRO A 115 11.12 0.01 13.68
N TRP A 116 11.03 0.50 12.45
CA TRP A 116 10.90 -0.37 11.28
C TRP A 116 12.05 -1.37 11.23
N SER A 117 11.76 -2.64 10.93
CA SER A 117 12.78 -3.63 10.58
C SER A 117 12.40 -4.40 9.32
N ASP A 118 13.38 -4.74 8.47
CA ASP A 118 13.09 -5.49 7.25
C ASP A 118 12.63 -6.93 7.51
N ALA A 119 12.76 -7.45 8.74
CA ALA A 119 12.16 -8.71 9.16
C ALA A 119 10.62 -8.66 9.18
N GLU A 120 10.03 -7.47 9.15
CA GLU A 120 8.57 -7.30 9.17
C GLU A 120 7.94 -7.47 7.78
N ARG A 121 8.75 -7.66 6.72
CA ARG A 121 8.30 -7.84 5.34
C ARG A 121 8.51 -9.26 4.77
N SER A 122 9.11 -10.18 5.54
CA SER A 122 9.41 -11.56 5.14
C SER A 122 8.28 -12.54 5.45
#